data_AF-A0A538QSQ2-F1
#
_entry.id   AF-A0A538QSQ2-F1
#
_cell.length_a   1.000
_cell.length_b   1.000
_cell.length_c   1.000
_cell.angle_alpha   90.00
_cell.angle_beta   90.00
_cell.angle_gamma   90.00
#
_symmetry.space_group_name_H-M   'P 1'
#
loop_
_entity.id
_entity.type
_entity.pdbx_description
1 polymer ?
#
loop_
_entity_poly.entity_id
_entity_poly.type
_entity_poly.pdbx_seq_one_letter_code
_entity_poly.pdbx_strand_id
1 'polypeptide(L)'
;MTASNAGIVGLGVGAALLLTADEGFPAGMNDMVVIAESAMSATAVATVMTLAVGRPRPFVYGTRAPASEITSTDAGNSFLSSHAAVSFAIATSTYVAMHRLHPGSRLSYLVLGLGLGAASFVATSRVLAGQHFITDAIGGGLVGSSVGILISSVHGSPVSIVPVVGDHQHGLGIQGSF
;
A
#
# COMPACT_ATOMS: atom_id res chain seq x y z
N MET A 1 -5.11 16.14 10.67
CA MET A 1 -4.47 14.97 10.02
C MET A 1 -3.19 14.63 10.76
N THR A 2 -2.90 13.35 11.00
CA THR A 2 -1.61 12.91 11.58
C THR A 2 -0.53 12.81 10.49
N ALA A 3 0.74 12.85 10.88
CA ALA A 3 1.87 12.69 9.95
C ALA A 3 1.80 11.36 9.17
N SER A 4 1.34 10.28 9.82
CA SER A 4 1.13 8.99 9.19
C SER A 4 0.04 9.01 8.11
N ASN A 5 -1.07 9.72 8.34
CA ASN A 5 -2.16 9.83 7.37
C ASN A 5 -1.71 10.63 6.14
N ALA A 6 -0.97 11.72 6.37
CA ALA A 6 -0.38 12.50 5.28
C ALA A 6 0.63 11.66 4.48
N GLY A 7 1.43 10.82 5.14
CA GLY A 7 2.38 9.93 4.47
C GLY A 7 1.71 8.85 3.61
N ILE A 8 0.60 8.24 4.07
CA ILE A 8 -0.16 7.26 3.26
C ILE A 8 -0.80 7.94 2.05
N VAL A 9 -1.43 9.10 2.24
CA VAL A 9 -2.02 9.86 1.13
C VAL A 9 -0.93 10.26 0.14
N GLY A 10 0.23 10.72 0.63
CA GLY A 10 1.38 11.05 -0.20
C GLY A 10 1.91 9.87 -1.01
N LEU A 11 1.99 8.68 -0.41
CA LEU A 11 2.34 7.44 -1.10
C LEU A 11 1.33 7.07 -2.18
N GLY A 12 0.03 7.09 -1.87
CA GLY A 12 -1.03 6.76 -2.83
C GLY A 12 -1.09 7.75 -4.00
N VAL A 13 -1.05 9.05 -3.72
CA VAL A 13 -1.02 10.09 -4.75
C VAL A 13 0.28 10.02 -5.56
N GLY A 14 1.42 9.79 -4.92
CA GLY A 14 2.70 9.64 -5.60
C GLY A 14 2.71 8.46 -6.56
N ALA A 15 2.17 7.31 -6.14
CA ALA A 15 2.01 6.14 -7.00
C ALA A 15 1.07 6.40 -8.18
N ALA A 16 -0.07 7.04 -7.94
CA ALA A 16 -1.03 7.43 -8.97
C ALA A 16 -0.40 8.36 -10.02
N LEU A 17 0.29 9.42 -9.57
CA LEU A 17 0.96 10.37 -10.47
C LEU A 17 2.09 9.72 -11.25
N LEU A 18 2.87 8.84 -10.60
CA LEU A 18 3.94 8.11 -11.25
C LEU A 18 3.39 7.25 -12.38
N LEU A 19 2.41 6.39 -12.12
CA LEU A 19 1.87 5.45 -13.10
C LEU A 19 1.10 6.17 -14.23
N THR A 20 0.30 7.19 -13.89
CA THR A 20 -0.40 7.98 -14.92
C THR A 20 0.57 8.75 -15.83
N ALA A 21 1.72 9.17 -15.31
CA ALA A 21 2.77 9.79 -16.13
C ALA A 21 3.56 8.77 -16.97
N ASP A 22 3.69 7.54 -16.49
CA ASP A 22 4.48 6.47 -17.10
C ASP A 22 3.75 5.76 -18.26
N GLU A 23 2.49 5.34 -18.05
CA GLU A 23 1.71 4.57 -19.02
C GLU A 23 0.46 5.30 -19.56
N GLY A 24 0.18 6.53 -19.06
CA GLY A 24 -0.98 7.32 -19.44
C GLY A 24 -2.23 7.01 -18.60
N PHE A 25 -3.23 7.90 -18.63
CA PHE A 25 -4.37 7.85 -17.71
C PHE A 25 -5.19 6.54 -17.76
N PRO A 26 -5.59 6.00 -18.93
CA PRO A 26 -6.43 4.80 -18.97
C PRO A 26 -5.73 3.53 -18.47
N ALA A 27 -4.44 3.37 -18.81
CA ALA A 27 -3.63 2.24 -18.33
C ALA A 27 -3.31 2.40 -16.84
N GLY A 28 -2.92 3.61 -16.42
CA GLY A 28 -2.67 3.98 -15.02
C GLY A 28 -3.84 3.68 -14.09
N MET A 29 -5.08 3.79 -14.57
CA MET A 29 -6.27 3.43 -13.78
C MET A 29 -6.30 1.94 -13.38
N ASN A 30 -5.83 1.04 -14.23
CA ASN A 30 -5.80 -0.39 -13.91
C ASN A 30 -4.85 -0.66 -12.74
N ASP A 31 -3.61 -0.17 -12.83
CA ASP A 31 -2.62 -0.37 -11.77
C ASP A 31 -2.97 0.38 -10.48
N MET A 32 -3.62 1.55 -10.58
CA MET A 32 -4.17 2.23 -9.41
C MET A 32 -5.23 1.41 -8.69
N VAL A 33 -6.10 0.70 -9.42
CA VAL A 33 -7.11 -0.20 -8.82
C VAL A 33 -6.41 -1.34 -8.08
N VAL A 34 -5.38 -1.95 -8.67
CA VAL A 34 -4.61 -3.03 -8.04
C VAL A 34 -3.87 -2.54 -6.79
N ILE A 35 -3.32 -1.32 -6.81
CA ILE A 35 -2.69 -0.70 -5.64
C ILE A 35 -3.73 -0.41 -4.55
N ALA A 36 -4.91 0.09 -4.93
CA ALA A 36 -6.01 0.32 -4.00
C ALA A 36 -6.51 -0.99 -3.36
N GLU A 37 -6.65 -2.05 -4.14
CA GLU A 37 -6.97 -3.39 -3.65
C GLU A 37 -5.92 -3.91 -2.68
N SER A 38 -4.63 -3.70 -3.00
CA SER A 38 -3.51 -4.07 -2.13
C SER A 38 -3.59 -3.35 -0.77
N ALA A 39 -3.88 -2.05 -0.79
CA ALA A 39 -4.07 -1.24 0.41
C ALA A 39 -5.29 -1.68 1.23
N MET A 40 -6.42 -1.95 0.58
CA MET A 40 -7.64 -2.42 1.24
C MET A 40 -7.45 -3.82 1.85
N SER A 41 -6.77 -4.71 1.14
CA SER A 41 -6.45 -6.05 1.63
C SER A 41 -5.50 -6.02 2.81
N ALA A 42 -4.46 -5.17 2.75
CA ALA A 42 -3.55 -4.96 3.88
C ALA A 42 -4.28 -4.39 5.11
N THR A 43 -5.25 -3.49 4.88
CA THR A 43 -6.13 -2.98 5.93
C THR A 43 -6.95 -4.12 6.55
N ALA A 44 -7.61 -4.94 5.72
CA ALA A 44 -8.41 -6.06 6.18
C ALA A 44 -7.60 -7.04 7.04
N VAL A 45 -6.42 -7.44 6.57
CA VAL A 45 -5.52 -8.33 7.32
C VAL A 45 -5.08 -7.68 8.64
N ALA A 46 -4.69 -6.40 8.63
CA ALA A 46 -4.29 -5.70 9.83
C ALA A 46 -5.45 -5.56 10.84
N THR A 47 -6.67 -5.32 10.37
CA THR A 47 -7.87 -5.25 11.22
C THR A 47 -8.17 -6.58 11.86
N VAL A 48 -8.13 -7.69 11.12
CA VAL A 48 -8.34 -9.04 11.67
C VAL A 48 -7.30 -9.32 12.75
N MET A 49 -6.01 -9.04 12.49
CA MET A 49 -4.94 -9.25 13.48
C MET A 49 -5.13 -8.36 14.73
N THR A 50 -5.54 -7.11 14.53
CA THR A 50 -5.86 -6.16 15.59
C THR A 50 -6.91 -6.68 16.54
N LEU A 51 -8.04 -7.13 15.98
CA LEU A 51 -9.14 -7.64 16.78
C LEU A 51 -8.81 -8.99 17.41
N ALA A 52 -8.02 -9.83 16.76
CA ALA A 52 -7.64 -11.14 17.27
C ALA A 52 -6.65 -11.07 18.44
N VAL A 53 -5.70 -10.13 18.40
CA VAL A 53 -4.63 -10.04 19.42
C VAL A 53 -5.03 -9.14 20.59
N GLY A 54 -5.79 -8.07 20.35
CA GLY A 54 -6.28 -7.18 21.42
C GLY A 54 -5.15 -6.58 22.29
N ARG A 55 -3.99 -6.31 21.68
CA ARG A 55 -2.81 -5.79 22.39
C ARG A 55 -2.99 -4.32 22.80
N PRO A 56 -2.85 -3.95 24.08
CA PRO A 56 -2.89 -2.56 24.52
C PRO A 56 -1.78 -1.70 23.89
N ARG A 57 -2.09 -0.46 23.52
CA ARG A 57 -1.15 0.49 22.90
C ARG A 57 -0.10 1.01 23.89
N PRO A 58 1.11 1.40 23.42
CA PRO A 58 2.16 1.90 24.30
C PRO A 58 1.76 3.09 25.18
N PHE A 59 0.90 3.99 24.69
CA PHE A 59 0.49 5.17 25.46
C PHE A 59 -0.31 4.81 26.74
N VAL A 60 -0.93 3.63 26.80
CA VAL A 60 -1.72 3.17 27.97
C VAL A 60 -0.84 2.97 29.21
N TYR A 61 0.45 2.69 29.02
CA TYR A 61 1.39 2.49 30.11
C TYR A 61 1.98 3.80 30.66
N GLY A 62 1.66 4.94 30.03
CA GLY A 62 2.18 6.25 30.41
C GLY A 62 1.17 7.10 31.19
N THR A 63 1.66 8.17 31.80
CA THR A 63 0.82 9.18 32.48
C THR A 63 0.48 10.38 31.60
N ARG A 64 0.97 10.39 30.35
CA ARG A 64 0.89 11.54 29.43
C ARG A 64 -0.38 11.55 28.57
N ALA A 65 -1.03 10.40 28.39
CA ALA A 65 -2.23 10.31 27.56
C ALA A 65 -3.48 10.77 28.34
N PRO A 66 -4.41 11.49 27.70
CA PRO A 66 -5.70 11.83 28.32
C PRO A 66 -6.47 10.58 28.74
N ALA A 67 -7.22 10.67 29.84
CA ALA A 67 -8.07 9.55 30.29
C ALA A 67 -9.03 9.06 29.21
N SER A 68 -9.53 9.96 28.36
CA SER A 68 -10.41 9.65 27.22
C SER A 68 -9.72 8.80 26.13
N GLU A 69 -8.40 8.93 25.93
CA GLU A 69 -7.66 8.06 25.01
C GLU A 69 -7.42 6.68 25.62
N ILE A 70 -7.11 6.63 26.91
CA ILE A 70 -6.85 5.38 27.64
C ILE A 70 -8.09 4.50 27.73
N THR A 71 -9.27 5.10 27.93
CA THR A 71 -10.55 4.36 28.02
C THR A 71 -11.21 4.14 26.66
N SER A 72 -10.59 4.60 25.56
CA SER A 72 -11.12 4.40 24.22
C SER A 72 -11.05 2.93 23.80
N THR A 73 -11.98 2.51 22.94
CA THR A 73 -11.94 1.18 22.32
C THR A 73 -10.64 0.92 21.55
N ASP A 74 -9.99 1.97 21.05
CA ASP A 74 -8.76 1.86 20.28
C ASP A 74 -7.51 1.64 21.16
N ALA A 75 -7.60 1.87 22.48
CA ALA A 75 -6.51 1.67 23.42
C ALA A 75 -6.03 0.21 23.47
N GLY A 76 -6.93 -0.75 23.20
CA GLY A 76 -6.65 -2.19 23.13
C GLY A 76 -6.14 -2.69 21.78
N ASN A 77 -5.95 -1.82 20.79
CA ASN A 77 -5.82 -2.20 19.38
C ASN A 77 -4.46 -1.78 18.79
N SER A 78 -3.36 -2.35 19.33
CA SER A 78 -1.99 -2.02 18.92
C SER A 78 -1.42 -2.93 17.83
N PHE A 79 -1.67 -4.24 17.87
CA PHE A 79 -1.04 -5.17 16.92
C PHE A 79 -2.08 -5.73 15.97
N LEU A 80 -2.03 -5.53 14.66
CA LEU A 80 -0.91 -5.08 13.81
C LEU A 80 -1.03 -3.58 13.43
N SER A 81 0.07 -2.88 13.17
CA SER A 81 0.00 -1.50 12.68
C SER A 81 -0.58 -1.43 11.26
N SER A 82 -1.84 -1.00 11.15
CA SER A 82 -2.53 -0.84 9.86
C SER A 82 -1.87 0.24 9.00
N HIS A 83 -1.42 1.36 9.58
CA HIS A 83 -0.68 2.39 8.84
C HIS A 83 0.60 1.86 8.21
N ALA A 84 1.33 1.00 8.93
CA ALA A 84 2.52 0.36 8.38
C ALA A 84 2.15 -0.68 7.32
N ALA A 85 1.13 -1.51 7.56
CA ALA A 85 0.68 -2.49 6.57
C ALA A 85 0.26 -1.84 5.25
N VAL A 86 -0.55 -0.79 5.30
CA VAL A 86 -1.03 -0.07 4.12
C VAL A 86 0.11 0.65 3.38
N SER A 87 1.01 1.35 4.10
CA SER A 87 2.09 2.09 3.44
C SER A 87 3.08 1.17 2.72
N PHE A 88 3.42 0.03 3.33
CA PHE A 88 4.29 -0.97 2.71
C PHE A 88 3.59 -1.72 1.57
N ALA A 89 2.28 -1.98 1.68
CA ALA A 89 1.50 -2.56 0.59
C ALA A 89 1.52 -1.65 -0.64
N ILE A 90 1.22 -0.35 -0.49
CA ILE A 90 1.27 0.62 -1.59
C ILE A 90 2.67 0.69 -2.22
N ALA A 91 3.72 0.76 -1.39
CA ALA A 91 5.09 0.86 -1.89
C ALA A 91 5.49 -0.37 -2.73
N THR A 92 5.17 -1.57 -2.24
CA THR A 92 5.54 -2.82 -2.92
C THR A 92 4.66 -3.13 -4.12
N SER A 93 3.37 -2.83 -4.08
CA SER A 93 2.48 -2.95 -5.26
C SER A 93 2.90 -2.01 -6.38
N THR A 94 3.29 -0.76 -6.04
CA THR A 94 3.83 0.21 -7.01
C THR A 94 5.15 -0.27 -7.61
N TYR A 95 6.03 -0.86 -6.79
CA TYR A 95 7.25 -1.48 -7.29
C TYR A 95 6.96 -2.60 -8.30
N VAL A 96 6.02 -3.51 -7.99
CA VAL A 96 5.67 -4.61 -8.90
C VAL A 96 5.12 -4.08 -10.22
N ALA A 97 4.25 -3.07 -10.19
CA ALA A 97 3.76 -2.40 -11.40
C ALA A 97 4.91 -1.81 -12.22
N MET A 98 5.79 -1.00 -11.61
CA MET A 98 6.93 -0.39 -12.30
C MET A 98 7.93 -1.44 -12.82
N HIS A 99 8.13 -2.54 -12.10
CA HIS A 99 9.01 -3.62 -12.53
C HIS A 99 8.44 -4.37 -13.74
N ARG A 100 7.10 -4.51 -13.80
CA ARG A 100 6.39 -5.09 -14.94
C ARG A 100 6.45 -4.18 -16.16
N LEU A 101 6.24 -2.87 -15.99
CA LEU A 101 6.28 -1.87 -17.06
C LEU A 101 7.69 -1.68 -17.62
N HIS A 102 8.70 -1.79 -16.76
CA HIS A 102 10.10 -1.56 -17.12
C HIS A 102 11.03 -2.73 -16.73
N PRO A 103 10.92 -3.90 -17.37
CA PRO A 103 11.75 -5.06 -17.06
C PRO A 103 13.23 -4.73 -17.21
N GLY A 104 14.03 -4.97 -16.16
CA GLY A 104 15.47 -4.70 -16.15
C GLY A 104 15.89 -3.24 -15.89
N SER A 105 14.94 -2.30 -15.78
CA SER A 105 15.26 -0.92 -15.40
C SER A 105 15.56 -0.79 -13.91
N ARG A 106 16.59 0.02 -13.60
CA ARG A 106 16.91 0.41 -12.21
C ARG A 106 15.84 1.31 -11.58
N LEU A 107 14.95 1.89 -12.39
CA LEU A 107 13.88 2.77 -11.92
C LEU A 107 12.95 2.06 -10.93
N SER A 108 12.59 0.80 -11.20
CA SER A 108 11.74 0.01 -10.29
C SER A 108 12.34 -0.09 -8.88
N TYR A 109 13.65 -0.36 -8.77
CA TYR A 109 14.35 -0.42 -7.49
C TYR A 109 14.46 0.95 -6.80
N LEU A 110 14.57 2.04 -7.56
CA LEU A 110 14.53 3.40 -7.00
C LEU A 110 13.15 3.71 -6.41
N VAL A 111 12.08 3.38 -7.14
CA VAL A 111 10.70 3.53 -6.68
C VAL A 111 10.46 2.70 -5.42
N LEU A 112 10.96 1.46 -5.38
CA LEU A 112 10.91 0.63 -4.18
C LEU A 112 11.65 1.28 -3.01
N GLY A 113 12.88 1.73 -3.20
CA GLY A 113 13.68 2.37 -2.14
C GLY A 113 13.01 3.63 -1.57
N LEU A 114 12.50 4.51 -2.43
CA LEU A 114 11.77 5.71 -2.02
C LEU A 114 10.45 5.36 -1.33
N GLY A 115 9.70 4.39 -1.87
CA GLY A 115 8.45 3.91 -1.31
C GLY A 115 8.63 3.30 0.08
N LEU A 116 9.62 2.41 0.24
CA LEU A 116 9.96 1.80 1.54
C LEU A 116 10.49 2.84 2.53
N GLY A 117 11.24 3.85 2.08
CA GLY A 117 11.66 4.98 2.91
C GLY A 117 10.48 5.77 3.47
N ALA A 118 9.53 6.14 2.60
CA ALA A 118 8.31 6.83 3.02
C ALA A 118 7.41 5.95 3.90
N ALA A 119 7.29 4.66 3.60
CA ALA A 119 6.53 3.71 4.41
C ALA A 119 7.16 3.53 5.81
N SER A 120 8.49 3.49 5.89
CA SER A 120 9.24 3.45 7.15
C SER A 120 9.08 4.74 7.96
N PHE A 121 9.02 5.90 7.31
CA PHE A 121 8.68 7.16 7.97
C PHE A 121 7.27 7.12 8.58
N VAL A 122 6.27 6.62 7.83
CA VAL A 122 4.91 6.42 8.34
C VAL A 122 4.93 5.50 9.57
N ALA A 123 5.57 4.34 9.48
CA ALA A 123 5.65 3.38 10.57
C ALA A 123 6.35 3.97 11.82
N THR A 124 7.46 4.66 11.62
CA THR A 124 8.21 5.32 12.71
C THR A 124 7.39 6.41 13.38
N SER A 125 6.65 7.22 12.62
CA SER A 125 5.79 8.26 13.18
C SER A 125 4.72 7.70 14.14
N ARG A 126 4.21 6.49 13.86
CA ARG A 126 3.26 5.80 14.72
C ARG A 126 3.90 5.30 16.01
N VAL A 127 5.13 4.80 15.94
CA VAL A 127 5.89 4.39 17.13
C VAL A 127 6.21 5.60 18.01
N LEU A 128 6.70 6.69 17.42
CA LEU A 128 7.03 7.91 18.15
C LEU A 128 5.80 8.58 18.77
N ALA A 129 4.63 8.44 18.15
CA ALA A 129 3.35 8.89 18.72
C ALA A 129 2.83 7.99 19.86
N GLY A 130 3.55 6.91 20.22
CA GLY A 130 3.13 5.97 21.27
C GLY A 130 1.94 5.09 20.86
N GLN A 131 1.64 5.02 19.57
CA GLN A 131 0.44 4.36 19.05
C GLN A 131 0.65 2.88 18.80
N HIS A 132 1.89 2.47 18.53
CA HIS A 132 2.26 1.10 18.20
C HIS A 132 3.65 0.78 18.76
N PHE A 133 3.89 -0.47 19.15
CA PHE A 133 5.24 -0.93 19.46
C PHE A 133 6.06 -1.12 18.17
N ILE A 134 7.38 -1.12 18.30
CA ILE A 134 8.29 -1.40 17.17
C ILE A 134 7.95 -2.75 16.52
N THR A 135 7.61 -3.76 17.31
CA THR A 135 7.19 -5.08 16.81
C THR A 135 5.90 -5.02 15.98
N ASP A 136 4.96 -4.15 16.34
CA ASP A 136 3.70 -3.98 15.59
C ASP A 136 3.97 -3.28 14.24
N ALA A 137 4.93 -2.35 14.22
CA ALA A 137 5.36 -1.65 13.02
C ALA A 137 6.13 -2.58 12.06
N ILE A 138 7.04 -3.41 12.58
CA ILE A 138 7.77 -4.42 11.79
C ILE A 138 6.79 -5.45 11.23
N GLY A 139 5.90 -5.98 12.08
CA GLY A 139 4.87 -6.92 11.63
C GLY A 139 3.97 -6.31 10.55
N GLY A 140 3.56 -5.05 10.76
CA GLY A 140 2.83 -4.26 9.77
C GLY A 140 3.54 -4.20 8.43
N GLY A 141 4.81 -3.79 8.44
CA GLY A 141 5.63 -3.69 7.23
C GLY A 141 5.80 -5.03 6.50
N LEU A 142 6.04 -6.12 7.23
CA LEU A 142 6.18 -7.46 6.64
C LEU A 142 4.88 -7.92 5.97
N VAL A 143 3.76 -7.88 6.70
CA VAL A 143 2.45 -8.29 6.17
C VAL A 143 2.04 -7.40 4.99
N GLY A 144 2.20 -6.08 5.13
CA GLY A 144 1.90 -5.12 4.08
C GLY A 144 2.70 -5.40 2.80
N SER A 145 4.01 -5.60 2.92
CA SER A 145 4.89 -5.90 1.79
C SER A 145 4.49 -7.21 1.11
N SER A 146 4.20 -8.25 1.89
CA SER A 146 3.74 -9.53 1.34
C SER A 146 2.43 -9.38 0.57
N VAL A 147 1.44 -8.69 1.16
CA VAL A 147 0.14 -8.48 0.52
C VAL A 147 0.27 -7.67 -0.78
N GLY A 148 1.04 -6.58 -0.76
CA GLY A 148 1.26 -5.75 -1.95
C GLY A 148 1.96 -6.50 -3.09
N ILE A 149 2.98 -7.30 -2.78
CA ILE A 149 3.63 -8.16 -3.78
C ILE A 149 2.65 -9.19 -4.32
N LEU A 150 1.97 -9.93 -3.45
CA LEU A 150 1.08 -11.02 -3.85
C LEU A 150 -0.06 -10.54 -4.75
N ILE A 151 -0.78 -9.50 -4.35
CA ILE A 151 -1.94 -8.99 -5.10
C ILE A 151 -1.48 -8.45 -6.46
N SER A 152 -0.42 -7.63 -6.49
CA SER A 152 0.07 -7.09 -7.76
C SER A 152 0.65 -8.13 -8.69
N SER A 153 1.33 -9.15 -8.17
CA SER A 153 1.87 -10.24 -9.00
C SER A 153 0.77 -11.09 -9.64
N VAL A 154 -0.35 -11.32 -8.96
CA VAL A 154 -1.49 -12.08 -9.52
C VAL A 154 -2.24 -11.26 -10.59
N HIS A 155 -2.24 -9.93 -10.47
CA HIS A 155 -2.83 -9.02 -11.46
C HIS A 155 -1.92 -8.68 -12.64
N GLY A 156 -0.87 -9.46 -12.89
CA GLY A 156 0.08 -9.28 -14.00
C GLY A 156 -0.49 -9.50 -15.41
N SER A 157 -1.78 -9.26 -15.63
CA SER A 157 -2.47 -9.48 -16.91
C SER A 157 -2.18 -8.35 -17.89
N PRO A 158 -1.47 -8.61 -19.01
CA PRO A 158 -1.19 -7.63 -20.06
C PRO A 158 -2.40 -7.54 -21.00
N VAL A 159 -3.60 -7.34 -20.47
CA VAL A 159 -4.82 -7.28 -21.27
C VAL A 159 -5.03 -5.83 -21.72
N SER A 160 -4.81 -5.58 -23.00
CA SER A 160 -4.94 -4.27 -23.62
C SER A 160 -6.06 -4.29 -24.65
N ILE A 161 -6.94 -3.28 -24.63
CA ILE A 161 -7.95 -3.10 -25.67
C ILE A 161 -7.29 -2.34 -26.81
N VAL A 162 -7.06 -3.02 -27.93
CA VAL A 162 -6.44 -2.44 -29.12
C VAL A 162 -7.51 -2.23 -30.21
N PRO A 163 -7.52 -1.09 -30.90
CA PRO A 163 -8.38 -0.93 -32.07
C PRO A 163 -7.95 -1.93 -33.15
N VAL A 164 -8.89 -2.74 -33.61
CA VAL A 164 -8.68 -3.65 -34.75
C VAL A 164 -9.27 -2.97 -35.96
N VAL A 165 -8.40 -2.54 -36.87
CA VAL A 165 -8.78 -1.94 -38.15
C VAL A 165 -8.41 -2.92 -39.25
N GLY A 166 -9.42 -3.46 -39.94
CA GLY A 166 -9.26 -4.24 -41.16
C GLY A 166 -10.08 -3.63 -42.31
N ASP A 167 -9.76 -4.00 -43.56
CA ASP A 167 -10.31 -3.38 -44.79
C ASP A 167 -11.85 -3.28 -44.86
N HIS A 168 -12.58 -4.08 -44.08
CA HIS A 168 -14.04 -4.03 -43.95
C HIS A 168 -14.57 -4.12 -42.51
N GLN A 169 -13.71 -4.05 -41.49
CA GLN A 169 -14.14 -4.21 -40.08
C GLN A 169 -13.40 -3.21 -39.18
N HIS A 170 -14.20 -2.43 -38.44
CA HIS A 170 -13.74 -1.59 -37.35
C HIS A 170 -14.24 -2.21 -36.04
N GLY A 171 -13.33 -2.60 -35.15
CA GLY A 171 -13.68 -3.21 -33.89
C GLY A 171 -12.68 -2.90 -32.78
N LEU A 172 -13.01 -3.36 -31.58
CA LEU A 172 -12.10 -3.38 -30.43
C LEU A 172 -11.65 -4.82 -30.22
N GLY A 173 -10.34 -5.05 -30.25
CA GLY A 173 -9.71 -6.32 -29.94
C GLY A 173 -9.18 -6.31 -28.52
N ILE A 174 -9.26 -7.45 -27.84
CA ILE A 174 -8.58 -7.65 -26.56
C ILE A 174 -7.29 -8.40 -26.88
N GLN A 175 -6.15 -7.75 -26.70
CA GLN A 175 -4.83 -8.36 -26.87
C GLN A 175 -4.22 -8.64 -25.50
N GLY A 176 -3.65 -9.83 -25.32
CA GLY A 176 -2.76 -10.10 -24.22
C GLY A 176 -1.60 -10.99 -24.64
N SER A 177 -0.43 -10.80 -24.03
CA SER A 177 0.67 -11.76 -24.11
C SER A 177 0.46 -12.84 -23.06
N PHE A 178 0.29 -14.08 -23.50
CA PHE A 178 0.24 -15.29 -22.68
C PHE A 178 1.49 -16.13 -22.91
#